data_AF-A0A7W0VP56-F1
#
_entry.id   AF-A0A7W0VP56-F1
#
_cell.length_a   1.000
_cell.length_b   1.000
_cell.length_c   1.000
_cell.angle_alpha   90.00
_cell.angle_beta   90.00
_cell.angle_gamma   90.00
#
_symmetry.space_group_name_H-M   'P 1'
#
loop_
_entity.id
_entity.type
_entity.pdbx_description
1 polymer ?
#
loop_
_entity_poly.entity_id
_entity_poly.type
_entity_poly.pdbx_seq_one_letter_code
_entity_poly.pdbx_strand_id
1 'polypeptide(L)'
;MRCPACVDADLDKEGNCRRCGGQWVDELLVEHQASHSLRVTGGRYSERHCPMCDEKMDEPLIFDVPIDRCEAHGMWFDKAELEKVLKRARSEGWEPEEQVDPGSSLRGLIAAANVWRGD
;
A
#
# COMPACT_ATOMS: atom_id res chain seq x y z
N MET A 1 -22.27 7.57 6.73
CA MET A 1 -21.82 6.19 7.03
C MET A 1 -21.28 6.20 8.44
N ARG A 2 -21.64 5.24 9.29
CA ARG A 2 -21.10 5.17 10.65
C ARG A 2 -19.63 4.75 10.59
N CYS A 3 -18.82 5.30 11.48
CA CYS A 3 -17.43 4.91 11.62
C CYS A 3 -17.33 3.47 12.14
N PRO A 4 -16.64 2.54 11.44
CA PRO A 4 -16.48 1.16 11.87
C PRO A 4 -15.81 1.00 13.25
N ALA A 5 -14.91 1.92 13.60
CA ALA A 5 -14.21 1.90 14.89
C ALA A 5 -15.00 2.53 16.04
N CYS A 6 -15.65 3.68 15.82
CA CYS A 6 -16.34 4.42 16.88
C CYS A 6 -17.78 3.93 17.10
N VAL A 7 -18.44 3.46 16.04
CA VAL A 7 -19.87 3.11 15.90
C VAL A 7 -20.88 4.23 16.24
N ASP A 8 -20.50 5.21 17.05
CA ASP A 8 -21.30 6.33 17.53
C ASP A 8 -20.93 7.69 16.88
N ALA A 9 -20.11 7.64 15.82
CA ALA A 9 -19.71 8.80 15.05
C ALA A 9 -19.87 8.52 13.55
N ASP A 10 -20.17 9.55 12.77
CA ASP A 10 -20.24 9.48 11.32
C ASP A 10 -18.90 9.84 10.65
N LEU A 11 -18.68 9.23 9.49
CA LEU A 11 -17.62 9.64 8.55
C LEU A 11 -18.06 10.90 7.81
N ASP A 12 -17.11 11.78 7.52
CA ASP A 12 -17.35 12.89 6.59
C ASP A 12 -17.43 12.40 5.13
N LYS A 13 -17.68 13.34 4.21
CA LYS A 13 -17.90 13.02 2.79
C LYS A 13 -16.68 12.43 2.10
N GLU A 14 -15.49 12.64 2.67
CA GLU A 14 -14.23 12.05 2.22
C GLU A 14 -13.93 10.70 2.89
N GLY A 15 -14.82 10.20 3.76
CA GLY A 15 -14.65 8.92 4.46
C GLY A 15 -13.83 9.02 5.76
N ASN A 16 -13.54 10.21 6.27
CA ASN A 16 -12.74 10.40 7.49
C ASN A 16 -13.61 10.46 8.74
N CYS A 17 -13.18 9.78 9.81
CA CYS A 17 -13.74 9.99 11.14
C CYS A 17 -12.96 11.07 11.89
N ARG A 18 -13.61 12.19 12.22
CA ARG A 18 -12.98 13.27 13.00
C ARG A 18 -12.72 12.93 14.47
N ARG A 19 -13.31 11.84 14.98
CA ARG A 19 -13.16 11.39 16.37
C ARG A 19 -11.92 10.51 16.56
N CYS A 20 -11.82 9.41 15.82
CA CYS A 20 -10.68 8.49 15.94
C CYS A 20 -9.54 8.80 14.96
N GLY A 21 -9.81 9.52 13.86
CA GLY A 21 -8.85 9.77 12.79
C GLY A 21 -8.67 8.61 11.80
N GLY A 22 -9.56 7.61 11.84
CA GLY A 22 -9.59 6.53 10.85
C GLY A 22 -10.28 6.93 9.55
N GLN A 23 -10.05 6.16 8.49
CA GLN A 23 -10.39 6.49 7.12
C GLN A 23 -11.00 5.28 6.42
N TRP A 24 -12.15 5.49 5.77
CA TRP A 24 -12.74 4.54 4.84
C TRP A 24 -12.27 4.87 3.43
N VAL A 25 -11.63 3.92 2.75
CA VAL A 25 -11.02 4.12 1.44
C VAL A 25 -11.39 2.98 0.51
N ASP A 26 -11.73 3.33 -0.73
CA ASP A 26 -11.92 2.35 -1.80
C ASP A 26 -10.62 1.59 -2.11
N GLU A 27 -10.71 0.28 -2.34
CA GLU A 27 -9.54 -0.57 -2.54
C GLU A 27 -8.70 -0.18 -3.76
N LEU A 28 -9.36 0.15 -4.87
CA LEU A 28 -8.68 0.55 -6.11
C LEU A 28 -7.94 1.87 -5.92
N LEU A 29 -8.46 2.77 -5.08
CA LEU A 29 -7.78 4.01 -4.73
C LEU A 29 -6.52 3.75 -3.92
N VAL A 30 -6.53 2.80 -2.98
CA VAL A 30 -5.34 2.42 -2.20
C VAL A 30 -4.28 1.83 -3.13
N GLU A 31 -4.66 0.92 -4.04
CA GLU A 31 -3.75 0.35 -5.03
C GLU A 31 -3.14 1.42 -5.94
N HIS A 32 -3.97 2.34 -6.44
CA HIS A 32 -3.49 3.45 -7.27
C HIS A 32 -2.48 4.34 -6.53
N GLN A 33 -2.72 4.62 -5.24
CA GLN A 33 -1.79 5.43 -4.43
C GLN A 33 -0.52 4.67 -4.03
N ALA A 34 -0.59 3.34 -3.91
CA ALA A 34 0.57 2.50 -3.59
C ALA A 34 1.61 2.45 -4.73
N SER A 35 1.22 2.82 -5.96
CA SER A 35 2.07 2.80 -7.17
C SER A 35 2.65 1.43 -7.55
N HIS A 36 2.33 0.39 -6.77
CA HIS A 36 2.75 -1.00 -6.91
C HIS A 36 1.68 -1.91 -6.30
N SER A 37 1.75 -3.21 -6.59
CA SER A 37 0.85 -4.21 -6.01
C SER A 37 0.97 -4.24 -4.47
N LEU A 38 -0.17 -4.16 -3.79
CA LEU A 38 -0.26 -4.35 -2.35
C LEU A 38 0.04 -5.82 -2.03
N ARG A 39 1.01 -6.06 -1.14
CA ARG A 39 1.27 -7.41 -0.66
C ARG A 39 0.24 -7.77 0.42
N VAL A 40 -0.81 -8.47 0.04
CA VAL A 40 -1.85 -8.95 0.96
C VAL A 40 -1.49 -10.37 1.43
N THR A 41 -1.46 -10.60 2.74
CA THR A 41 -1.15 -11.92 3.32
C THR A 41 -2.04 -12.25 4.52
N GLY A 42 -2.26 -13.55 4.74
CA GLY A 42 -3.01 -14.06 5.88
C GLY A 42 -4.42 -13.46 6.00
N GLY A 43 -4.98 -13.55 7.20
CA GLY A 43 -6.24 -12.93 7.58
C GLY A 43 -6.89 -13.62 8.78
N ARG A 44 -7.46 -12.82 9.67
CA ARG A 44 -8.49 -13.23 10.64
C ARG A 44 -9.76 -12.45 10.34
N TYR A 45 -10.86 -12.77 11.01
CA TYR A 45 -12.02 -11.88 10.99
C TYR A 45 -11.76 -10.64 11.84
N SER A 46 -12.15 -9.47 11.34
CA SER A 46 -12.19 -8.21 12.07
C SER A 46 -13.35 -8.22 13.07
N GLU A 47 -13.20 -7.57 14.21
CA GLU A 47 -14.33 -7.32 15.12
C GLU A 47 -15.27 -6.20 14.65
N ARG A 48 -15.00 -5.59 13.50
CA ARG A 48 -15.76 -4.47 12.91
C ARG A 48 -16.65 -4.94 11.77
N HIS A 49 -17.74 -4.21 11.57
CA HIS A 49 -18.69 -4.44 10.49
C HIS A 49 -18.53 -3.36 9.41
N CYS A 50 -18.77 -3.75 8.16
CA CYS A 50 -18.74 -2.84 7.03
C CYS A 50 -19.84 -1.77 7.17
N PRO A 51 -19.53 -0.47 7.04
CA PRO A 51 -20.52 0.58 7.22
C PRO A 51 -21.51 0.71 6.05
N MET A 52 -21.32 -0.08 4.98
CA MET A 52 -22.17 -0.12 3.78
C MET A 52 -23.14 -1.31 3.78
N CYS A 53 -22.67 -2.51 4.13
CA CYS A 53 -23.48 -3.73 4.10
C CYS A 53 -23.71 -4.39 5.47
N ASP A 54 -23.10 -3.88 6.54
CA ASP A 54 -23.22 -4.39 7.92
C ASP A 54 -22.69 -5.81 8.14
N GLU A 55 -22.02 -6.41 7.15
CA GLU A 55 -21.35 -7.71 7.29
C GLU A 55 -20.01 -7.59 8.03
N LYS A 56 -19.61 -8.65 8.75
CA LYS A 56 -18.31 -8.73 9.44
C LYS A 56 -17.17 -8.65 8.42
N MET A 57 -16.18 -7.79 8.66
CA MET A 57 -15.03 -7.63 7.76
C MET A 57 -13.96 -8.68 8.02
N ASP A 58 -13.11 -8.90 7.01
CA ASP A 58 -11.84 -9.59 7.20
C ASP A 58 -10.78 -8.60 7.70
N GLU A 59 -9.69 -9.11 8.26
CA GLU A 59 -8.55 -8.33 8.73
C GLU A 59 -7.23 -8.94 8.18
N PRO A 60 -7.02 -8.88 6.85
CA PRO A 60 -5.75 -9.29 6.25
C PRO A 60 -4.60 -8.39 6.68
N LEU A 61 -3.38 -8.89 6.53
CA LEU A 61 -2.17 -8.06 6.61
C LEU A 61 -1.84 -7.51 5.23
N ILE A 62 -1.83 -6.19 5.09
CA ILE A 62 -1.23 -5.51 3.96
C ILE A 62 0.19 -5.13 4.36
N PHE A 63 1.18 -5.80 3.75
CA PHE A 63 2.55 -5.88 4.26
C PHE A 63 2.56 -6.44 5.70
N ASP A 64 2.81 -5.58 6.67
CA ASP A 64 2.83 -5.86 8.11
C ASP A 64 1.70 -5.16 8.88
N VAL A 65 0.73 -4.56 8.19
CA VAL A 65 -0.36 -3.76 8.78
C VAL A 65 -1.70 -4.50 8.68
N PRO A 66 -2.37 -4.81 9.80
CA PRO A 66 -3.72 -5.39 9.77
C PRO A 66 -4.72 -4.33 9.32
N ILE A 67 -5.50 -4.60 8.27
CA ILE A 67 -6.47 -3.67 7.70
C ILE A 67 -7.84 -4.33 7.68
N ASP A 68 -8.87 -3.65 8.20
CA ASP A 68 -10.22 -4.20 8.07
C ASP A 68 -10.73 -4.00 6.64
N ARG A 69 -11.09 -5.09 5.99
CA ARG A 69 -11.44 -5.13 4.57
C ARG A 69 -12.81 -5.76 4.37
N CYS A 70 -13.67 -5.04 3.67
CA CYS A 70 -14.86 -5.58 3.04
C CYS A 70 -14.58 -5.74 1.55
N GLU A 71 -14.50 -6.99 1.07
CA GLU A 71 -14.18 -7.29 -0.34
C GLU A 71 -15.12 -6.61 -1.34
N ALA A 72 -16.35 -6.29 -0.92
CA ALA A 72 -17.34 -5.67 -1.80
C ALA A 72 -17.34 -4.13 -1.79
N HIS A 73 -16.84 -3.49 -0.72
CA HIS A 73 -17.11 -2.05 -0.48
C HIS A 73 -15.89 -1.20 -0.14
N GLY A 74 -14.76 -1.81 0.26
CA GLY A 74 -13.52 -1.09 0.55
C GLY A 74 -12.90 -1.44 1.88
N MET A 75 -11.98 -0.59 2.33
CA MET A 75 -11.11 -0.82 3.47
C MET A 75 -11.24 0.28 4.51
N TRP A 76 -11.15 -0.11 5.78
CA TRP A 76 -11.00 0.78 6.90
C TRP A 76 -9.55 0.77 7.39
N PHE A 77 -9.00 1.97 7.54
CA PHE A 77 -7.69 2.21 8.11
C PHE A 77 -7.87 2.94 9.43
N ASP A 78 -7.37 2.39 10.53
CA ASP A 78 -7.23 3.18 11.75
C ASP A 78 -6.23 4.32 11.55
N LYS A 79 -6.18 5.20 12.55
CA LYS A 79 -5.31 6.37 12.53
C LYS A 79 -3.88 5.97 12.15
N ALA A 80 -3.39 6.63 11.09
CA ALA A 80 -2.05 6.46 10.51
C ALA A 80 -1.77 5.10 9.83
N GLU A 81 -2.72 4.17 9.72
CA GLU A 81 -2.48 2.89 9.03
C GLU A 81 -2.34 3.04 7.52
N LEU A 82 -3.18 3.87 6.89
CA LEU A 82 -3.06 4.18 5.46
C LEU A 82 -1.67 4.73 5.13
N GLU A 83 -1.16 5.66 5.95
CA GLU A 83 0.18 6.21 5.77
C GLU A 83 1.27 5.13 5.88
N LYS A 84 1.15 4.21 6.85
CA LYS A 84 2.09 3.09 7.00
C LYS A 84 2.09 2.19 5.77
N VAL A 85 0.92 1.82 5.26
CA VAL A 85 0.77 0.99 4.04
C VAL A 85 1.40 1.69 2.84
N LEU A 86 1.07 2.96 2.59
CA LEU A 86 1.64 3.73 1.49
C LEU A 86 3.16 3.91 1.62
N LYS A 87 3.67 4.06 2.85
CA LYS A 87 5.11 4.10 3.11
C LYS A 87 5.78 2.76 2.79
N ARG A 88 5.14 1.63 3.14
CA ARG A 88 5.67 0.28 2.88
C ARG A 88 5.67 -0.03 1.40
N ALA A 89 4.61 0.34 0.68
CA ALA A 89 4.56 0.22 -0.77
C ALA A 89 5.72 0.96 -1.46
N ARG A 90 6.11 2.14 -0.95
CA ARG A 90 7.27 2.88 -1.48
C ARG A 90 8.62 2.27 -1.09
N SER A 91 8.76 1.70 0.10
CA SER A 91 10.04 1.16 0.58
C SER A 91 10.32 -0.26 0.13
N GLU A 92 9.29 -1.10 0.07
CA GLU A 92 9.39 -2.48 -0.46
C GLU A 92 9.34 -2.50 -1.99
N GLY A 93 9.00 -1.38 -2.63
CA GLY A 93 9.18 -1.10 -4.05
C GLY A 93 10.48 -0.36 -4.41
N TRP A 94 11.45 -0.28 -3.49
CA TRP A 94 12.78 0.27 -3.81
C TRP A 94 13.75 -0.85 -4.20
N GLU A 95 13.79 -1.18 -5.48
CA GLU A 95 15.07 -1.46 -6.13
C GLU A 95 15.70 -0.07 -6.36
N PRO A 96 16.86 0.28 -5.78
CA PRO A 96 17.57 1.45 -6.25
C PRO A 96 17.73 1.33 -7.76
N GLU A 97 17.39 2.40 -8.48
CA GLU A 97 17.88 2.61 -9.83
C GLU A 97 19.41 2.54 -9.75
N GLU A 98 19.97 1.36 -10.03
CA GLU A 98 21.39 1.19 -10.19
C GLU A 98 21.74 2.03 -11.42
N GLN A 99 22.24 3.23 -11.16
CA GLN A 99 23.00 4.01 -12.12
C GLN A 99 24.14 3.09 -12.54
N VAL A 100 23.93 2.36 -13.64
CA VAL A 100 24.94 1.52 -14.25
C VAL A 100 26.04 2.47 -14.70
N ASP A 101 27.07 2.61 -13.86
CA ASP A 101 28.33 3.21 -14.25
C ASP A 101 28.85 2.41 -15.45
N PRO A 102 28.95 3.00 -16.66
CA PRO A 102 29.46 2.30 -17.84
C PRO A 102 30.89 1.76 -17.63
N GLY A 103 31.61 2.22 -16.60
CA GLY A 103 32.99 1.87 -16.31
C GLY A 103 33.22 0.65 -15.40
N SER A 104 32.21 0.11 -14.71
CA SER A 104 32.44 -0.91 -13.66
C SER A 104 32.15 -2.35 -14.06
N SER A 105 31.61 -2.59 -15.27
CA SER A 105 31.39 -3.94 -15.80
C SER A 105 32.61 -4.48 -16.56
N LEU A 106 33.04 -5.70 -16.25
CA LEU A 106 34.07 -6.42 -17.03
C LEU A 106 33.66 -6.55 -18.52
N ARG A 107 32.35 -6.56 -18.82
CA ARG A 107 31.83 -6.52 -20.20
C ARG A 107 32.02 -5.15 -20.86
N GLY A 108 31.94 -4.05 -20.11
CA GLY A 108 32.19 -2.68 -20.58
C GLY A 108 33.68 -2.41 -20.83
N LEU A 109 34.56 -2.96 -19.98
CA LEU A 109 36.01 -2.88 -20.18
C LEU A 109 36.47 -3.62 -21.45
N ILE A 110 35.83 -4.74 -21.81
CA ILE A 110 36.10 -5.46 -23.06
C ILE A 110 35.61 -4.67 -24.28
N ALA A 111 34.50 -3.93 -24.18
CA ALA A 111 34.02 -3.07 -25.27
C ALA A 111 34.96 -1.87 -25.50
N ALA A 112 35.44 -1.23 -24.43
CA ALA A 112 36.39 -0.11 -24.53
C ALA A 112 37.78 -0.53 -25.06
N ALA A 113 38.24 -1.75 -24.76
CA ALA A 113 39.53 -2.27 -25.23
C ALA A 113 39.56 -2.59 -26.75
N ASN A 114 38.40 -2.79 -27.39
CA ASN A 114 38.33 -3.10 -28.82
C ASN A 114 38.11 -1.87 -29.71
N VAL A 115 37.85 -0.68 -29.13
CA VAL A 115 37.65 0.56 -29.89
C VAL A 115 38.98 1.25 -30.26
N TRP A 116 40.11 0.86 -29.66
CA TRP A 116 41.44 1.40 -29.96
C TRP A 116 42.39 0.38 -30.63
N ARG A 117 42.01 -0.13 -31.81
CA ARG A 117 42.96 -0.65 -32.81
C ARG A 117 42.50 -0.35 -34.25
N GLY A 118 43.32 0.43 -34.97
CA GLY A 118 43.30 0.67 -36.42
C GLY A 118 42.52 1.93 -36.80
N ASP A 119 43.09 3.00 -37.39
CA ASP A 119 44.11 3.09 -38.47
C ASP A 119 43.83 2.18 -39.67
#